data_AF-A0A6G2IKN2-F1
#
_entry.id   AF-A0A6G2IKN2-F1
#
_cell.length_a   1.000
_cell.length_b   1.000
_cell.length_c   1.000
_cell.angle_alpha   90.00
_cell.angle_beta   90.00
_cell.angle_gamma   90.00
#
_symmetry.space_group_name_H-M   'P 1'
#
loop_
_entity.id
_entity.type
_entity.pdbx_description
1 polymer ?
#
loop_
_entity_poly.entity_id
_entity_poly.type
_entity_poly.pdbx_seq_one_letter_code
_entity_poly.pdbx_strand_id
1 'polypeptide(L)'
;MTRWDISTSGVEFVTSLVEDAMDDMAKDVKAYGKNVESAATSAGTISGLYCGTKPTGPVGTALTLFVDETLGDVLFLGARAAKSVNGAREATAYYVIGDIHMAASAQDQSLAAPVVDLPGQGGGQNQEDGKK
;
A
#
# COMPACT_ATOMS: atom_id res chain seq x y z
N MET A 1 25.46 -7.30 27.68
CA MET A 1 24.59 -6.94 26.53
C MET A 1 23.19 -7.38 26.87
N THR A 2 22.20 -6.47 26.88
CA THR A 2 20.79 -6.85 27.02
C THR A 2 20.35 -7.46 25.69
N ARG A 3 20.64 -8.75 25.59
CA ARG A 3 20.28 -9.62 24.45
C ARG A 3 18.77 -9.51 24.26
N TRP A 4 18.34 -9.00 23.11
CA TRP A 4 16.92 -9.02 22.72
C TRP A 4 16.42 -10.46 22.90
N ASP A 5 15.44 -10.66 23.76
CA ASP A 5 14.78 -11.96 23.94
C ASP A 5 13.77 -12.15 22.81
N ILE A 6 14.28 -12.22 21.59
CA ILE A 6 13.50 -12.47 20.38
C ILE A 6 13.65 -13.93 19.99
N SER A 7 12.51 -14.61 19.87
CA SER A 7 12.43 -15.90 19.18
C SER A 7 12.25 -15.65 17.69
N THR A 8 13.11 -16.27 16.88
CA THR A 8 12.99 -16.22 15.41
C THR A 8 11.64 -16.76 14.95
N SER A 9 11.17 -17.85 15.57
CA SER A 9 9.84 -18.41 15.32
C SER A 9 8.69 -17.49 15.71
N GLY A 10 8.85 -16.66 16.75
CA GLY A 10 7.85 -15.66 17.13
C GLY A 10 7.76 -14.53 16.11
N VAL A 11 8.91 -14.06 15.60
CA VAL A 11 8.93 -13.06 14.52
C VAL A 11 8.30 -13.63 13.25
N GLU A 12 8.72 -14.82 12.83
CA GLU A 12 8.15 -15.51 11.66
C GLU A 12 6.62 -15.61 11.77
N PHE A 13 6.10 -16.08 12.91
CA PHE A 13 4.67 -16.20 13.15
C PHE A 13 3.93 -14.86 13.08
N VAL A 14 4.45 -13.80 13.72
CA VAL A 14 3.79 -12.48 13.65
C VAL A 14 3.84 -11.93 12.22
N THR A 15 4.96 -12.10 11.52
CA THR A 15 5.08 -11.63 10.14
C THR A 15 4.16 -12.39 9.18
N SER A 16 3.94 -13.69 9.38
CA SER A 16 3.00 -14.47 8.56
C SER A 16 1.56 -14.01 8.77
N LEU A 17 1.17 -13.69 10.01
CA LEU A 17 -0.18 -13.14 10.28
C LEU A 17 -0.40 -11.79 9.60
N VAL A 18 0.65 -10.96 9.52
CA VAL A 18 0.57 -9.67 8.82
C VAL A 18 0.46 -9.90 7.31
N GLU A 19 1.18 -10.87 6.76
CA GLU A 19 1.06 -11.26 5.35
C GLU A 19 -0.36 -11.75 5.01
N ASP A 20 -0.96 -12.60 5.85
CA ASP A 20 -2.35 -13.05 5.69
C ASP A 20 -3.32 -11.85 5.66
N ALA A 21 -3.13 -10.89 6.58
CA ALA A 21 -3.95 -9.67 6.63
C ALA A 21 -3.72 -8.77 5.40
N MET A 22 -2.51 -8.70 4.87
CA MET A 22 -2.20 -7.97 3.63
C MET A 22 -2.84 -8.64 2.40
N ASP A 23 -2.87 -9.97 2.36
CA ASP A 23 -3.54 -10.72 1.30
C ASP A 23 -5.06 -10.50 1.33
N ASP A 24 -5.66 -10.46 2.52
CA ASP A 24 -7.08 -10.13 2.69
C ASP A 24 -7.37 -8.68 2.29
N MET A 25 -6.52 -7.74 2.70
CA MET A 25 -6.62 -6.34 2.25
C MET A 25 -6.56 -6.23 0.72
N ALA A 26 -5.65 -6.96 0.06
CA ALA A 26 -5.56 -6.95 -1.40
C ALA A 26 -6.82 -7.51 -2.08
N LYS A 27 -7.49 -8.50 -1.48
CA LYS A 27 -8.79 -9.01 -1.95
C LYS A 27 -9.87 -7.95 -1.78
N ASP A 28 -9.91 -7.29 -0.62
CA ASP A 28 -10.90 -6.25 -0.32
C ASP A 28 -10.75 -5.04 -1.23
N VAL A 29 -9.53 -4.62 -1.55
CA VAL A 29 -9.27 -3.52 -2.51
C VAL A 29 -9.77 -3.87 -3.91
N LYS A 30 -9.55 -5.10 -4.37
CA LYS A 30 -10.08 -5.58 -5.65
C LYS A 30 -11.60 -5.63 -5.64
N ALA A 31 -12.22 -6.07 -4.53
CA ALA A 31 -13.67 -6.10 -4.38
C ALA A 31 -14.24 -4.68 -4.36
N TYR A 32 -13.60 -3.76 -3.63
CA TYR A 32 -13.93 -2.34 -3.58
C TYR A 32 -13.98 -1.72 -4.98
N GLY A 33 -12.93 -1.89 -5.80
CA GLY A 33 -12.91 -1.36 -7.17
C GLY A 33 -14.08 -1.88 -8.02
N LYS A 34 -14.36 -3.19 -7.97
CA LYS A 34 -15.51 -3.80 -8.67
C LYS A 34 -16.85 -3.25 -8.17
N ASN A 35 -16.99 -3.07 -6.85
CA ASN A 35 -18.22 -2.56 -6.24
C ASN A 35 -18.46 -1.11 -6.62
N VAL A 36 -17.42 -0.28 -6.66
CA VAL A 36 -17.52 1.11 -7.10
C VAL A 36 -17.89 1.20 -8.58
N GLU A 37 -17.26 0.41 -9.45
CA GLU A 37 -17.61 0.36 -10.88
C GLU A 37 -19.08 -0.08 -11.09
N SER A 38 -19.52 -1.10 -10.35
CA SER A 38 -20.90 -1.58 -10.39
C SER A 38 -21.89 -0.53 -9.89
N ALA A 39 -21.57 0.16 -8.80
CA ALA A 39 -22.38 1.23 -8.25
C ALA A 39 -22.46 2.43 -9.21
N ALA A 40 -21.33 2.85 -9.80
CA ALA A 40 -21.28 3.94 -10.78
C ALA A 40 -22.13 3.64 -12.02
N THR A 41 -22.09 2.40 -12.51
CA THR A 41 -22.92 1.93 -13.63
C THR A 41 -24.42 1.93 -13.28
N SER A 42 -24.75 1.57 -12.04
CA SER A 42 -26.13 1.43 -11.55
C SER A 42 -26.77 2.76 -11.13
N ALA A 43 -25.98 3.78 -10.79
CA ALA A 43 -26.46 5.02 -10.18
C ALA A 43 -27.25 5.95 -11.12
N GLY A 44 -27.54 5.50 -12.34
CA GLY A 44 -28.33 6.26 -13.31
C GLY A 44 -27.60 7.50 -13.81
N THR A 45 -28.25 8.23 -14.72
CA THR A 45 -27.67 9.39 -15.39
C THR A 45 -28.71 10.50 -15.39
N ILE A 46 -28.33 11.71 -15.00
CA ILE A 46 -29.21 12.88 -15.18
C ILE A 46 -28.99 13.35 -16.61
N SER A 47 -29.73 12.77 -17.57
CA SER A 47 -29.65 13.17 -18.97
C SER A 47 -31.03 13.13 -19.63
N GLY A 48 -31.34 14.15 -20.43
CA GLY A 48 -32.46 14.13 -21.38
C GLY A 48 -32.23 13.15 -22.54
N LEU A 49 -33.09 13.20 -23.58
CA LEU A 49 -32.99 12.34 -24.77
C LEU A 49 -31.56 12.40 -25.34
N TYR A 50 -30.84 11.27 -25.27
CA TYR A 50 -29.47 11.14 -25.78
C TYR A 50 -29.46 10.09 -26.89
N CYS A 51 -28.97 10.49 -28.07
CA CYS A 51 -28.68 9.57 -29.18
C CYS A 51 -27.18 9.20 -29.12
N GLY A 52 -26.78 8.32 -28.20
CA GLY A 52 -25.38 7.91 -28.04
C GLY A 52 -25.07 7.20 -26.72
N THR A 53 -23.78 7.04 -26.39
CA THR A 53 -23.33 6.41 -25.14
C THR A 53 -23.89 7.16 -23.93
N LYS A 54 -24.49 6.43 -22.99
CA LYS A 54 -25.11 6.99 -21.78
C LYS A 54 -24.05 7.74 -20.95
N PRO A 55 -24.17 9.06 -20.72
CA PRO A 55 -23.17 9.83 -19.98
C PRO A 55 -23.21 9.48 -18.49
N THR A 56 -22.06 9.29 -17.83
CA THR A 56 -21.99 8.97 -16.38
C THR A 56 -22.74 10.00 -15.53
N GLY A 57 -23.60 9.53 -14.62
CA GLY A 57 -24.35 10.40 -13.72
C GLY A 57 -23.49 10.98 -12.59
N PRO A 58 -24.00 11.99 -11.87
CA PRO A 58 -23.23 12.69 -10.82
C PRO A 58 -22.71 11.76 -9.72
N VAL A 59 -23.46 10.71 -9.37
CA VAL A 59 -23.04 9.71 -8.39
C VAL A 59 -21.87 8.88 -8.92
N GLY A 60 -21.90 8.49 -10.20
CA GLY A 60 -20.78 7.79 -10.83
C GLY A 60 -19.52 8.65 -10.87
N THR A 61 -19.64 9.94 -11.17
CA THR A 61 -18.52 10.90 -11.11
C THR A 61 -17.96 11.05 -9.70
N ALA A 62 -18.83 11.19 -8.69
CA ALA A 62 -18.39 11.30 -7.30
C ALA A 62 -17.65 10.05 -6.82
N LEU A 63 -18.10 8.87 -7.25
CA LEU A 63 -17.45 7.59 -6.96
C LEU A 63 -16.06 7.48 -7.61
N THR A 64 -15.89 7.95 -8.85
CA THR A 64 -14.57 8.00 -9.49
C THR A 64 -13.62 8.91 -8.73
N LEU A 65 -14.06 10.13 -8.36
CA LEU A 65 -13.25 11.06 -7.56
C LEU A 65 -12.87 10.48 -6.20
N PHE A 66 -13.80 9.76 -5.55
CA PHE A 66 -13.51 9.10 -4.28
C PHE A 66 -12.44 8.00 -4.42
N VAL A 67 -12.51 7.20 -5.47
CA VAL A 67 -11.48 6.18 -5.75
C VAL A 67 -10.13 6.84 -6.02
N ASP A 68 -10.11 7.87 -6.87
CA ASP A 68 -8.87 8.57 -7.23
C ASP A 68 -8.18 9.18 -6.00
N GLU A 69 -8.95 9.77 -5.08
CA GLU A 69 -8.42 10.37 -3.85
C GLU A 69 -7.94 9.32 -2.82
N THR A 70 -8.58 8.15 -2.77
CA THR A 70 -8.28 7.14 -1.74
C THR A 70 -7.29 6.06 -2.18
N LEU A 71 -7.05 5.92 -3.49
CA LEU A 71 -6.16 4.89 -4.03
C LEU A 71 -4.75 5.00 -3.44
N GLY A 72 -4.25 6.23 -3.28
CA GLY A 72 -2.92 6.44 -2.73
C GLY A 72 -2.79 6.00 -1.27
N ASP A 73 -3.80 6.29 -0.44
CA ASP A 73 -3.81 5.88 0.96
C ASP A 73 -3.80 4.37 1.12
N VAL A 74 -4.59 3.68 0.30
CA VAL A 74 -4.68 2.22 0.29
C VAL A 74 -3.36 1.58 -0.14
N LEU A 75 -2.74 2.08 -1.21
CA LEU A 75 -1.44 1.60 -1.67
C LEU A 75 -0.33 1.90 -0.66
N PHE A 76 -0.37 3.07 -0.03
CA PHE A 76 0.56 3.45 1.04
C PHE A 76 0.47 2.53 2.24
N LEU A 77 -0.74 2.18 2.68
CA LEU A 77 -0.93 1.25 3.79
C LEU A 77 -0.30 -0.12 3.50
N GLY A 78 -0.55 -0.67 2.31
CA GLY A 78 0.05 -1.94 1.88
C GLY A 78 1.58 -1.88 1.81
N ALA A 79 2.13 -0.81 1.21
CA ALA A 79 3.56 -0.62 1.11
C ALA A 79 4.23 -0.44 2.49
N ARG A 80 3.56 0.25 3.43
CA ARG A 80 4.03 0.47 4.80
C ARG A 80 4.05 -0.85 5.59
N ALA A 81 3.01 -1.66 5.44
CA ALA A 81 2.93 -2.99 6.05
C ALA A 81 4.05 -3.91 5.53
N ALA A 82 4.22 -3.98 4.21
CA ALA A 82 5.28 -4.74 3.56
C ALA A 82 6.67 -4.34 4.09
N LYS A 83 6.94 -3.04 4.15
CA LYS A 83 8.22 -2.50 4.62
C LYS A 83 8.48 -2.84 6.10
N SER A 84 7.46 -2.82 6.94
CA SER A 84 7.55 -3.18 8.35
C SER A 84 7.85 -4.67 8.53
N VAL A 85 7.16 -5.54 7.78
CA VAL A 85 7.40 -6.99 7.81
C VAL A 85 8.81 -7.33 7.35
N ASN A 86 9.25 -6.77 6.22
CA ASN A 86 10.59 -7.00 5.69
C ASN A 86 11.67 -6.51 6.66
N GLY A 87 11.50 -5.32 7.25
CA GLY A 87 12.42 -4.80 8.26
C GLY A 87 12.53 -5.70 9.49
N ALA A 88 11.40 -6.24 9.98
CA ALA A 88 11.41 -7.18 11.10
C ALA A 88 12.15 -8.49 10.78
N ARG A 89 11.95 -9.03 9.57
CA ARG A 89 12.64 -10.24 9.09
C ARG A 89 14.13 -10.00 8.91
N GLU A 90 14.53 -8.93 8.22
CA GLU A 90 15.93 -8.57 8.00
C GLU A 90 16.66 -8.30 9.31
N ALA A 91 16.06 -7.52 10.21
CA ALA A 91 16.65 -7.24 11.52
C ALA A 91 16.88 -8.52 12.33
N THR A 92 15.92 -9.45 12.26
CA THR A 92 16.03 -10.76 12.92
C THR A 92 17.13 -11.62 12.28
N ALA A 93 17.24 -11.63 10.95
CA ALA A 93 18.29 -12.33 10.24
C ALA A 93 19.69 -11.82 10.62
N TYR A 94 19.89 -10.50 10.65
CA TYR A 94 21.15 -9.88 11.08
C TYR A 94 21.46 -10.15 12.55
N TYR A 95 20.44 -10.10 13.41
CA TYR A 95 20.58 -10.44 14.83
C TYR A 95 21.05 -11.89 15.04
N VAL A 96 20.50 -12.84 14.29
CA VAL A 96 20.85 -14.27 14.38
C VAL A 96 22.31 -14.52 14.02
N ILE A 97 22.84 -13.82 13.00
CA ILE A 97 24.25 -13.94 12.60
C ILE A 97 25.20 -13.09 13.46
N GLY A 98 24.67 -12.36 14.46
CA GLY A 98 25.44 -11.55 15.39
C GLY A 98 25.80 -10.15 14.89
N ASP A 99 25.26 -9.71 13.76
CA ASP A 99 25.47 -8.38 13.21
C ASP A 99 24.45 -7.38 13.76
N ILE A 100 24.72 -6.88 14.96
CA ILE A 100 23.78 -6.02 15.69
C ILE A 100 23.65 -4.64 15.03
N HIS A 101 24.68 -4.18 14.31
CA HIS A 101 24.65 -2.91 13.61
C HIS A 101 23.72 -2.96 12.38
N MET A 102 23.81 -4.03 11.60
CA MET A 102 22.88 -4.26 10.49
C MET A 102 21.47 -4.52 10.98
N ALA A 103 21.31 -5.21 12.11
CA ALA A 103 19.99 -5.41 12.73
C ALA A 103 19.32 -4.09 13.11
N ALA A 104 20.05 -3.17 13.77
CA ALA A 104 19.56 -1.85 14.10
C ALA A 104 19.27 -1.01 12.84
N SER A 105 20.17 -1.07 11.86
CA SER A 105 20.00 -0.34 10.59
C SER A 105 18.76 -0.78 9.82
N ALA A 106 18.47 -2.08 9.77
CA ALA A 106 17.27 -2.61 9.12
C ALA A 106 15.98 -2.13 9.82
N GLN A 107 15.98 -2.07 11.16
CA GLN A 107 14.86 -1.49 11.91
C GLN A 107 14.67 -0.01 11.57
N ASP A 108 15.73 0.79 11.64
CA ASP A 108 15.67 2.22 11.37
C ASP A 108 15.19 2.51 9.94
N GLN A 109 15.69 1.77 8.96
CA GLN A 109 15.27 1.90 7.55
C GLN A 109 13.80 1.56 7.35
N SER A 110 13.26 0.60 8.11
CA SER A 110 11.84 0.22 8.04
C SER A 110 10.89 1.32 8.52
N LEU A 111 11.36 2.25 9.37
CA LEU A 111 10.57 3.38 9.87
C LEU A 111 10.31 4.45 8.82
N ALA A 112 11.18 4.57 7.81
CA ALA A 112 11.02 5.57 6.75
C ALA A 112 9.74 5.31 5.93
N ALA A 113 9.05 6.37 5.50
CA ALA A 113 7.86 6.25 4.66
C ALA A 113 8.18 5.44 3.37
N PRO A 114 7.28 4.54 2.93
CA PRO A 114 7.42 3.92 1.62
C PRO A 114 7.17 4.95 0.52
N VAL A 115 7.87 4.79 -0.60
CA VAL A 115 7.56 5.51 -1.84
C VAL A 115 6.50 4.70 -2.58
N VAL A 116 5.39 5.35 -2.94
CA VAL A 116 4.30 4.75 -3.70
C VAL A 116 4.13 5.53 -4.99
N ASP A 117 4.37 4.87 -6.13
CA ASP A 117 4.08 5.45 -7.43
C ASP A 117 2.60 5.29 -7.75
N LEU A 118 1.88 6.41 -7.86
CA LEU A 118 0.47 6.39 -8.25
C LEU A 118 0.33 6.31 -9.77
N PRO A 119 -0.49 5.40 -10.31
CA PRO A 119 -0.79 5.39 -11.74
C PRO A 119 -1.49 6.70 -12.13
N GLY A 120 -0.93 7.44 -13.09
CA GLY A 120 -1.46 8.72 -13.56
C GLY A 120 -0.80 9.96 -12.96
N GLN A 121 -0.03 9.81 -11.88
CA GLN A 121 0.84 10.87 -11.36
C GLN A 121 2.23 10.68 -11.97
N GLY A 122 2.49 11.39 -13.08
CA GLY A 122 3.78 11.35 -13.77
C GLY A 122 4.93 11.58 -12.79
N GLY A 123 5.89 10.66 -12.79
CA GLY A 123 7.07 10.65 -11.94
C GLY A 123 7.79 12.00 -11.93
N GLY A 124 7.68 12.68 -10.80
CA GLY A 124 8.23 14.01 -10.61
C GLY A 124 8.64 14.21 -9.18
N GLN A 125 9.59 13.40 -8.70
CA GLN A 125 10.55 13.76 -7.65
C GLN A 125 11.51 12.58 -7.43
N ASN A 126 12.64 12.64 -8.13
CA ASN A 126 14.00 12.45 -7.61
C ASN A 126 14.97 12.24 -8.78
N GLN A 127 15.14 13.31 -9.56
CA GLN A 127 16.36 13.58 -10.30
C GLN A 127 17.03 14.74 -9.58
N GLU A 128 17.71 14.45 -8.46
CA GLU A 128 18.77 15.33 -7.98
C GLU A 128 20.02 15.00 -8.81
N ASP A 129 20.16 15.76 -9.90
CA ASP A 129 21.37 15.90 -10.68
C ASP A 129 22.55 16.27 -9.77
N GLY A 130 23.70 15.69 -10.10
CA GLY A 130 24.89 15.75 -9.28
C GLY A 130 25.67 17.08 -9.34
N LYS A 131 26.86 16.95 -8.75
CA LYS A 131 28.08 17.72 -9.03
C LYS A 131 28.23 19.04 -8.26
N LYS A 132 28.97 18.98 -7.15
CA LYS A 132 30.21 19.75 -6.96
C LYS A 132 31.23 18.93 -6.21
#